data_AF-A0A1P8EF65-F1
#
_entry.id   AF-A0A1P8EF65-F1
#
_cell.length_a   1.000
_cell.length_b   1.000
_cell.length_c   1.000
_cell.angle_alpha   90.00
_cell.angle_beta   90.00
_cell.angle_gamma   90.00
#
_symmetry.space_group_name_H-M   'P 1'
#
loop_
_entity.id
_entity.type
_entity.pdbx_description
1 polymer ?
#
loop_
_entity_poly.entity_id
_entity_poly.type
_entity_poly.pdbx_seq_one_letter_code
_entity_poly.pdbx_strand_id
1 'polypeptide(L)' 'MSDYTIENGQYFKVTDKDTGDSIGIFEVLDSNVLSTIHTVEAVSEEEYLIYVASKEAELDQIE' A
#
# COMPACT_ATOMS: atom_id res chain seq x y z
N MET A 1 -4.58 -3.38 17.23
CA MET A 1 -5.25 -2.74 16.09
C MET A 1 -4.90 -1.28 16.18
N SER A 2 -4.41 -0.71 15.09
CA SER A 2 -3.96 0.68 15.05
C SER A 2 -4.84 1.43 14.08
N ASP A 3 -5.30 2.61 14.50
CA ASP A 3 -6.13 3.49 13.70
C ASP A 3 -5.27 4.59 13.10
N TYR A 4 -5.34 4.71 11.77
CA TYR A 4 -4.59 5.71 11.01
C TYR A 4 -5.57 6.67 10.36
N THR A 5 -5.40 7.95 10.64
CA THR A 5 -6.08 9.00 9.88
C THR A 5 -5.43 9.08 8.51
N ILE A 6 -6.19 8.74 7.48
CA ILE A 6 -5.73 8.77 6.09
C ILE A 6 -6.48 9.85 5.31
N GLU A 7 -5.75 10.59 4.50
CA GLU A 7 -6.27 11.66 3.66
C GLU A 7 -6.27 11.22 2.18
N ASN A 8 -7.22 11.75 1.42
CA ASN A 8 -7.28 11.52 -0.03
C ASN A 8 -5.97 11.94 -0.73
N GLY A 9 -5.50 11.09 -1.65
CA GLY A 9 -4.25 11.31 -2.39
C GLY A 9 -2.99 10.91 -1.63
N GLN A 10 -3.13 10.23 -0.48
CA GLN A 10 -2.00 9.59 0.19
C GLN A 10 -1.82 8.15 -0.27
N TYR A 11 -0.57 7.69 -0.23
CA TYR A 11 -0.19 6.33 -0.59
C TYR A 11 0.36 5.63 0.65
N PHE A 12 -0.09 4.40 0.88
CA PHE A 12 0.35 3.62 2.03
C PHE A 12 0.84 2.25 1.60
N LYS A 13 1.97 1.86 2.19
CA LYS A 13 2.49 0.50 2.15
C LYS A 13 1.98 -0.26 3.37
N VAL A 14 1.42 -1.44 3.14
CA VAL A 14 1.03 -2.39 4.19
C VAL A 14 2.11 -3.45 4.32
N THR A 15 2.55 -3.66 5.54
CA THR A 15 3.55 -4.66 5.91
C THR A 15 2.97 -5.54 7.00
N ASP A 16 3.14 -6.86 6.89
CA ASP A 16 2.72 -7.79 7.92
C ASP A 16 3.48 -7.51 9.22
N LYS A 17 2.76 -7.38 10.33
CA LYS A 17 3.38 -7.01 11.61
C LYS A 17 4.16 -8.16 12.26
N ASP A 18 3.85 -9.40 11.90
CA ASP A 18 4.41 -10.59 12.54
C ASP A 18 5.62 -11.10 11.75
N THR A 19 5.58 -11.04 10.41
CA THR A 19 6.69 -11.49 9.55
C THR A 19 7.54 -10.36 8.99
N GLY A 20 7.01 -9.13 8.90
CA GLY A 20 7.67 -8.02 8.23
C GLY A 20 7.56 -8.05 6.70
N ASP A 21 6.76 -8.96 6.14
CA ASP A 21 6.60 -9.07 4.70
C ASP A 21 5.75 -7.93 4.13
N SER A 22 6.14 -7.42 2.97
CA SER A 22 5.36 -6.39 2.27
C SER A 22 4.14 -7.03 1.63
N ILE A 23 2.95 -6.65 2.09
CA ILE A 23 1.67 -7.18 1.59
C ILE A 23 1.29 -6.44 0.30
N GLY A 24 1.44 -5.11 0.28
CA GLY A 24 1.16 -4.30 -0.91
C GLY A 24 1.20 -2.80 -0.65
N ILE A 25 1.00 -2.02 -1.71
CA ILE A 25 0.87 -0.57 -1.66
C ILE A 25 -0.49 -0.19 -2.27
N PHE A 26 -1.18 0.78 -1.68
CA PHE A 26 -2.47 1.26 -2.15
C PHE A 26 -2.59 2.78 -2.05
N GLU A 27 -3.42 3.35 -2.92
CA GLU A 27 -3.82 4.75 -2.91
C GLU A 27 -5.09 4.94 -2.09
N VAL A 28 -5.13 6.02 -1.31
CA VAL A 28 -6.31 6.42 -0.54
C VAL A 28 -7.18 7.34 -1.38
N LEU A 29 -8.31 6.80 -1.85
CA LEU A 29 -9.27 7.52 -2.67
C LEU A 29 -10.32 8.30 -1.87
N ASP A 30 -10.50 7.99 -0.59
CA ASP A 30 -11.43 8.69 0.31
C ASP A 30 -10.79 8.92 1.68
N SER A 31 -10.92 10.14 2.21
CA SER A 31 -10.46 10.44 3.57
C SER A 31 -11.31 9.67 4.58
N ASN A 32 -10.68 8.73 5.29
CA ASN A 32 -11.35 7.87 6.25
C ASN A 32 -10.38 7.45 7.37
N VAL A 33 -10.81 6.56 8.24
CA VAL A 33 -9.97 5.89 9.23
C VAL A 33 -9.63 4.51 8.71
N LEU A 34 -8.35 4.24 8.51
CA LEU A 34 -7.88 2.90 8.22
C LEU A 34 -7.64 2.18 9.55
N SER A 35 -8.45 1.17 9.84
CA SER A 35 -8.27 0.31 11.01
C SER A 35 -7.72 -1.04 10.57
N THR A 36 -6.50 -1.36 10.98
CA THR A 36 -5.80 -2.59 10.58
C THR A 36 -4.99 -3.18 11.73
N ILE A 37 -4.73 -4.48 11.63
CA ILE A 37 -3.80 -5.19 12.53
C ILE A 37 -2.38 -5.23 11.96
N HIS A 38 -2.19 -4.84 10.71
CA HIS A 38 -0.90 -4.78 10.03
C HIS A 38 -0.24 -3.41 10.22
N THR A 39 1.05 -3.33 9.92
CA THR A 39 1.78 -2.06 9.95
C THR A 39 1.50 -1.32 8.64
N VAL A 40 1.20 -0.03 8.73
CA VAL A 40 1.08 0.84 7.55
C VAL A 40 2.04 2.01 7.66
N GLU A 41 2.67 2.32 6.53
CA GLU A 41 3.65 3.39 6.40
C GLU A 41 3.28 4.24 5.19
N ALA A 42 3.30 5.55 5.34
CA ALA A 42 3.09 6.46 4.23
C ALA A 42 4.27 6.39 3.27
N VAL A 43 3.98 6.30 1.98
CA VAL A 43 4.97 6.26 0.90
C VAL A 43 4.68 7.36 -0.12
N SER A 44 5.66 7.63 -0.97
CA SER A 44 5.49 8.56 -2.08
C SER A 44 4.68 7.93 -3.22
N GLU A 45 4.07 8.77 -4.05
CA GLU A 45 3.43 8.36 -5.31
C GLU A 45 4.39 7.56 -6.20
N GLU A 46 5.65 7.97 -6.27
CA GLU A 46 6.68 7.29 -7.07
C GLU A 46 6.84 5.82 -6.67
N GLU A 47 6.87 5.52 -5.37
CA GLU A 47 6.97 4.15 -4.86
C GLU A 47 5.72 3.32 -5.21
N TYR A 48 4.54 3.94 -5.15
CA TYR A 48 3.29 3.32 -5.58
C TYR A 48 3.30 2.99 -7.07
N LEU A 49 3.70 3.94 -7.92
CA LEU A 49 3.76 3.74 -9.37
C LEU A 49 4.79 2.66 -9.76
N ILE A 50 5.95 2.62 -9.08
CA ILE A 50 6.95 1.56 -9.27
C ILE A 50 6.34 0.20 -8.90
N TYR A 51 5.60 0.11 -7.80
CA TYR A 51 4.94 -1.13 -7.38
C TYR A 51 3.88 -1.58 -8.41
N VAL A 52 3.01 -0.68 -8.87
CA VAL A 52 1.98 -0.99 -9.87
C VAL A 52 2.63 -1.45 -11.18
N ALA A 53 3.61 -0.69 -11.69
CA ALA A 53 4.33 -1.05 -12.91
C ALA A 53 5.05 -2.41 -12.80
N SER A 54 5.62 -2.72 -11.63
CA SER A 54 6.23 -4.03 -11.38
C SER A 54 5.20 -5.16 -11.45
N LYS A 55 4.01 -4.95 -10.89
CA LYS A 55 2.92 -5.94 -10.92
C LYS A 55 2.33 -6.13 -12.31
N GLU A 56 2.22 -5.06 -13.10
CA GLU A 56 1.79 -5.13 -14.50
C GLU A 56 2.82 -5.87 -15.37
N ALA A 57 4.12 -5.62 -15.17
CA ALA A 57 5.19 -6.33 -15.87
C ALA A 57 5.26 -7.83 -15.50
N GLU A 58 4.85 -8.23 -14.30
CA GLU A 58 4.70 -9.64 -13.93
C GLU A 58 3.52 -10.31 -14.67
N LEU A 59 2.45 -9.57 -14.98
CA LEU A 59 1.27 -10.08 -15.69
C LEU A 59 1.50 -10.23 -17.19
N ASP A 60 2.27 -9.33 -17.81
CA ASP A 60 2.60 -9.35 -19.25
C ASP A 60 3.48 -10.55 -19.64
N GLN A 61 4.21 -11.14 -18.68
CA GLN A 61 5.08 -12.30 -18.90
C GLN A 61 4.35 -13.66 -18.90
N ILE A 62 3.03 -13.66 -18.74
CA ILE A 62 2.20 -14.88 -18.69
C ILE A 62 1.52 -15.18 -20.05
N GLU A 63 1.72 -14.34 -21.09
CA GLU A 63 1.16 -14.53 -22.44
C GLU A 63 1.97 -15.45 -23.37
#